data_AF-Q4SPT1-F1
#
_entry.id   AF-Q4SPT1-F1
#
_cell.length_a   1.000
_cell.length_b   1.000
_cell.length_c   1.000
_cell.angle_alpha   90.00
_cell.angle_beta   90.00
_cell.angle_gamma   90.00
#
_symmetry.space_group_name_H-M   'P 1'
#
loop_
_entity.id
_entity.type
_entity.pdbx_description
1 polymer ?
#
loop_
_entity_poly.entity_id
_entity_poly.type
_entity_poly.pdbx_seq_one_letter_code
_entity_poly.pdbx_strand_id
1 'polypeptide(L)'
;AAAVAAAAAAAAASVGSVAGSVSGTPSSAVSLTSSSLPGQTPELTALFECPVCFDYVLPPILQCQAGHLVCNLCRQKLSCCPTCRGPLTPSIRNLAMEKVASTLPFPCKASDFGVFLQEPTGRELAQWRCLLGWHRQQSVGSSGSPGLSANAGPQQQGSEVKGTASRPIAHTKPLSSSQYSSAGCLLNLHHSEKPDHEEVCEFRPYTCPCPGATCKWHGSLEAVMPHLMHVHKSITTLQGEDIVFLATDINLPGAVDWVMMQSCFNHHFMLVLEKQEKYEGHQQFFAVVLLIGTRKQAENFAYRLELNGNRRRLTWEATPRSIHDGVAVAIMNSDCLVFDTTIAHLFADNGNLGINVTISMC
;
A
#
# COMPACT_ATOMS: atom_id res chain seq x y z
N ALA A 1 28.70 36.61 43.53
CA ALA A 1 29.49 35.38 43.44
C ALA A 1 30.10 35.32 42.05
N ALA A 2 31.43 35.23 41.99
CA ALA A 2 32.26 35.57 40.84
C ALA A 2 32.26 34.51 39.75
N ALA A 3 32.61 34.97 38.55
CA ALA A 3 32.84 34.23 37.34
C ALA A 3 34.22 33.52 37.31
N VAL A 4 34.44 32.88 36.16
CA VAL A 4 35.70 32.68 35.41
C VAL A 4 36.34 31.28 35.46
N ALA A 5 36.60 30.82 34.24
CA ALA A 5 37.37 29.66 33.79
C ALA A 5 38.87 29.69 34.15
N ALA A 6 39.53 28.53 34.03
CA ALA A 6 40.93 28.30 33.58
C ALA A 6 41.30 26.85 33.94
N ALA A 7 41.65 25.98 33.00
CA ALA A 7 42.95 25.82 32.31
C ALA A 7 43.81 24.70 32.93
N ALA A 8 44.49 23.98 32.04
CA ALA A 8 45.23 22.75 32.23
C ALA A 8 46.52 22.88 33.05
N ALA A 9 46.99 21.77 33.62
CA ALA A 9 48.42 21.45 33.73
C ALA A 9 48.64 19.96 33.98
N ALA A 10 49.61 19.41 33.25
CA ALA A 10 50.13 18.05 33.33
C ALA A 10 51.05 17.85 34.55
N ALA A 11 51.16 16.61 35.02
CA ALA A 11 52.35 16.14 35.71
C ALA A 11 52.54 14.64 35.43
N ALA A 12 53.69 14.32 34.83
CA ALA A 12 54.19 12.99 34.58
C ALA A 12 54.85 12.41 35.84
N ALA A 13 54.77 11.09 36.02
CA ALA A 13 55.79 10.32 36.72
C ALA A 13 55.81 8.88 36.17
N SER A 14 56.95 8.53 35.60
CA SER A 14 57.45 7.20 35.24
C SER A 14 57.84 6.41 36.51
N VAL A 15 58.21 5.12 36.58
CA VAL A 15 58.79 4.10 35.70
C VAL A 15 58.42 2.74 36.33
N GLY A 16 58.31 1.66 35.53
CA GLY A 16 58.33 0.29 36.07
C GLY A 16 58.19 -0.78 34.99
N SER A 17 59.26 -0.99 34.21
CA SER A 17 59.33 -2.00 33.15
C SER A 17 59.81 -3.33 33.72
N VAL A 18 59.10 -4.44 33.41
CA VAL A 18 59.68 -5.78 33.39
C VAL A 18 59.24 -6.50 32.12
N ALA A 19 60.23 -6.91 31.34
CA ALA A 19 60.09 -7.58 30.05
C ALA A 19 59.75 -9.07 30.23
N GLY A 20 58.85 -9.57 29.39
CA GLY A 20 58.58 -10.99 29.21
C GLY A 20 58.19 -11.23 27.75
N SER A 21 59.20 -11.54 26.93
CA SER A 21 59.05 -11.86 25.52
C SER A 21 58.50 -13.28 25.34
N VAL A 22 57.42 -13.44 24.59
CA VAL A 22 57.12 -14.69 23.87
C VAL A 22 56.48 -14.36 22.52
N SER A 23 57.19 -14.82 21.49
CA SER A 23 56.90 -14.71 20.08
C SER A 23 55.77 -15.67 19.67
N GLY A 24 54.79 -15.19 18.91
CA GLY A 24 53.76 -16.03 18.30
C GLY A 24 52.97 -15.24 17.25
N THR A 25 53.14 -15.61 16.00
CA THR A 25 52.54 -15.04 14.78
C THR A 25 51.01 -15.25 14.68
N PRO A 26 50.32 -14.51 13.79
CA PRO A 26 48.88 -14.31 13.83
C PRO A 26 48.08 -15.31 12.98
N SER A 27 46.75 -15.17 13.05
CA SER A 27 45.72 -15.68 12.13
C SER A 27 45.15 -17.07 12.43
N SER A 28 43.92 -17.07 12.96
CA SER A 28 42.75 -17.59 12.23
C SER A 28 41.48 -17.19 12.99
N ALA A 29 40.87 -16.08 12.57
CA ALA A 29 39.46 -15.84 12.82
C ALA A 29 38.68 -16.91 12.06
N VAL A 30 37.92 -17.72 12.78
CA VAL A 30 36.98 -18.67 12.16
C VAL A 30 35.81 -17.84 11.64
N SER A 31 35.94 -17.35 10.41
CA SER A 31 34.84 -16.78 9.65
C SER A 31 33.83 -17.89 9.39
N LEU A 32 32.66 -17.81 10.02
CA LEU A 32 31.49 -18.57 9.61
C LEU A 32 31.07 -18.03 8.24
N THR A 33 31.53 -18.67 7.19
CA THR A 33 31.06 -18.45 5.83
C THR A 33 29.58 -18.82 5.79
N SER A 34 28.73 -17.84 5.50
CA SER A 34 27.33 -18.01 5.14
C SER A 34 27.27 -18.74 3.80
N SER A 35 27.35 -20.07 3.86
CA SER A 35 27.09 -20.95 2.72
C SER A 35 25.60 -20.92 2.46
N SER A 36 25.17 -20.14 1.47
CA SER A 36 23.82 -20.16 0.93
C SER A 36 23.51 -21.54 0.35
N LEU A 37 22.72 -22.34 1.08
CA LEU A 37 22.07 -23.52 0.52
C LEU A 37 20.89 -23.06 -0.35
N PRO A 38 20.84 -23.40 -1.65
CA PRO A 38 19.72 -23.07 -2.50
C PRO A 38 18.55 -24.01 -2.17
N GLY A 39 17.48 -23.47 -1.58
CA GLY A 39 16.19 -24.18 -1.50
C GLY A 39 15.40 -24.11 -0.19
N GLN A 40 15.92 -23.54 0.90
CA GLN A 40 15.22 -23.54 2.21
C GLN A 40 14.62 -22.20 2.64
N THR A 41 14.84 -21.11 1.90
CA THR A 41 14.30 -19.79 2.24
C THR A 41 12.76 -19.68 2.23
N PRO A 42 12.00 -20.30 1.30
CA PRO A 42 10.55 -20.06 1.23
C PRO A 42 9.76 -20.71 2.37
N GLU A 43 10.21 -21.87 2.85
CA GLU A 43 9.57 -22.58 3.96
C GLU A 43 9.79 -21.87 5.30
N LEU A 44 10.95 -21.22 5.45
CA LEU A 44 11.27 -20.42 6.63
C LEU A 44 10.55 -19.07 6.64
N THR A 45 10.38 -18.41 5.49
CA THR A 45 9.62 -17.15 5.40
C THR A 45 8.14 -17.35 5.69
N ALA A 46 7.56 -18.50 5.34
CA ALA A 46 6.16 -18.84 5.62
C ALA A 46 5.85 -18.89 7.13
N LEU A 47 6.85 -19.18 7.98
CA LEU A 47 6.70 -19.15 9.45
C LEU A 47 6.43 -17.74 9.99
N PHE A 48 6.73 -16.71 9.20
CA PHE A 48 6.47 -15.32 9.53
C PHE A 48 5.14 -14.84 8.99
N GLU A 49 4.24 -15.67 8.46
CA GLU A 49 2.94 -15.20 7.98
C GLU A 49 2.00 -14.84 9.14
N CYS A 50 1.37 -13.67 9.06
CA CYS A 50 0.36 -13.25 10.02
C CYS A 50 -0.96 -13.97 9.72
N PRO A 51 -1.57 -14.70 10.68
CA PRO A 51 -2.81 -15.46 10.43
C PRO A 51 -4.06 -14.59 10.18
N VAL A 52 -3.92 -13.26 10.21
CA VAL A 52 -5.03 -12.30 10.12
C VAL A 52 -5.02 -11.59 8.78
N CYS A 53 -3.87 -11.00 8.42
CA CYS A 53 -3.71 -10.24 7.19
C CYS A 53 -2.90 -10.97 6.12
N PHE A 54 -2.36 -12.15 6.44
CA PHE A 54 -1.51 -12.97 5.57
C PHE A 54 -0.21 -12.29 5.09
N ASP A 55 0.05 -11.05 5.50
CA ASP A 55 1.36 -10.40 5.36
C ASP A 55 2.41 -11.00 6.31
N TYR A 56 3.69 -10.85 5.96
CA TYR A 56 4.81 -11.19 6.84
C TYR A 56 4.84 -10.33 8.12
N VAL A 57 4.99 -10.99 9.26
CA VAL A 57 5.24 -10.46 10.59
C VAL A 57 6.70 -10.01 10.66
N LEU A 58 6.94 -8.78 10.24
CA LEU A 58 8.26 -8.13 10.34
C LEU A 58 8.42 -7.44 11.70
N PRO A 59 9.66 -7.16 12.16
CA PRO A 59 9.91 -6.43 13.40
C PRO A 59 9.10 -5.12 13.49
N PRO A 60 8.46 -4.83 14.66
CA PRO A 60 8.44 -5.62 15.89
C PRO A 60 7.56 -6.87 15.77
N ILE A 61 8.14 -8.05 16.06
CA ILE A 61 7.44 -9.33 15.95
C ILE A 61 6.76 -9.62 17.28
N LEU A 62 5.42 -9.74 17.27
CA LEU A 62 4.62 -9.92 18.47
C LEU A 62 4.15 -11.35 18.58
N GLN A 63 4.11 -11.88 19.81
CA GLN A 63 3.64 -13.22 20.09
C GLN A 63 2.62 -13.25 21.23
N CYS A 64 1.76 -14.28 21.24
CA CYS A 64 0.99 -14.65 22.42
C CYS A 64 1.84 -15.48 23.41
N GLN A 65 1.31 -15.72 24.61
CA GLN A 65 1.98 -16.56 25.62
C GLN A 65 2.26 -18.00 25.15
N ALA A 66 1.49 -18.49 24.16
CA ALA A 66 1.68 -19.80 23.56
C ALA A 66 2.63 -19.81 22.34
N GLY A 67 3.24 -18.67 21.98
CA GLY A 67 4.25 -18.58 20.92
C GLY A 67 3.75 -18.26 19.49
N HIS A 68 2.44 -18.10 19.27
CA HIS A 68 1.91 -17.72 17.94
C HIS A 68 2.18 -16.25 17.61
N LEU A 69 2.66 -16.00 16.38
CA LEU A 69 3.05 -14.68 15.90
C LEU A 69 1.86 -13.90 15.31
N VAL A 70 1.85 -12.59 15.51
CA VAL A 70 0.90 -11.63 14.92
C VAL A 70 1.63 -10.33 14.58
N CYS A 71 1.31 -9.70 13.45
CA CYS A 71 1.92 -8.42 13.09
C CYS A 71 1.42 -7.27 13.99
N ASN A 72 2.23 -6.20 14.08
CA ASN A 72 1.91 -5.04 14.90
C ASN A 72 0.55 -4.41 14.56
N LEU A 73 0.23 -4.31 13.27
CA LEU A 73 -1.00 -3.68 12.79
C LEU A 73 -2.27 -4.48 13.16
N CYS A 74 -2.20 -5.81 13.08
CA CYS A 74 -3.31 -6.68 13.49
C CYS A 74 -3.43 -6.75 15.01
N ARG A 75 -2.31 -6.73 15.75
CA ARG A 75 -2.33 -6.72 17.22
C ARG A 75 -3.10 -5.54 17.80
N GLN A 76 -3.04 -4.36 17.17
CA GLN A 76 -3.79 -3.18 17.62
C GLN A 76 -5.32 -3.39 17.58
N LYS A 77 -5.79 -4.31 16.72
CA LYS A 77 -7.21 -4.60 16.50
C LYS A 77 -7.68 -5.83 17.27
N LEU A 78 -6.79 -6.51 18.01
CA LEU A 78 -7.04 -7.82 18.61
C LEU A 78 -6.69 -7.83 20.11
N SER A 79 -7.58 -8.42 20.91
CA SER A 79 -7.36 -8.70 22.34
C SER A 79 -6.94 -10.15 22.61
N CYS A 80 -7.29 -11.07 21.71
CA CYS A 80 -7.01 -12.51 21.83
C CYS A 80 -6.29 -13.04 20.58
N CYS A 81 -5.48 -14.09 20.77
CA CYS A 81 -4.71 -14.73 19.71
C CYS A 81 -5.67 -15.41 18.72
N PRO A 82 -5.57 -15.14 17.40
CA PRO A 82 -6.44 -15.77 16.40
C PRO A 82 -6.22 -17.29 16.29
N THR A 83 -5.04 -17.79 16.67
CA THR A 83 -4.69 -19.22 16.56
C THR A 83 -5.13 -20.03 17.78
N CYS A 84 -4.77 -19.59 19.01
CA CYS A 84 -5.05 -20.37 20.23
C CYS A 84 -6.11 -19.75 21.15
N ARG A 85 -6.66 -18.58 20.80
CA ARG A 85 -7.64 -17.82 21.61
C ARG A 85 -7.14 -17.33 22.98
N GLY A 86 -5.85 -17.51 23.29
CA GLY A 86 -5.23 -16.98 24.51
C GLY A 86 -5.11 -15.45 24.49
N PRO A 87 -4.89 -14.80 25.65
CA PRO A 87 -4.75 -13.34 25.72
C PRO A 87 -3.50 -12.85 24.98
N LEU A 88 -3.61 -11.73 24.26
CA LEU A 88 -2.48 -11.02 23.64
C LEU A 88 -1.92 -9.89 24.53
N THR A 89 -2.36 -9.85 25.78
CA THR A 89 -1.91 -8.91 26.82
C THR A 89 -1.22 -9.70 27.93
N PRO A 90 -0.01 -9.31 28.37
CA PRO A 90 0.78 -8.16 27.91
C PRO A 90 1.27 -8.31 26.47
N SER A 91 1.69 -7.20 25.83
CA SER A 91 2.28 -7.25 24.49
C SER A 91 3.68 -7.84 24.56
N ILE A 92 3.85 -9.09 24.12
CA ILE A 92 5.13 -9.81 24.18
C ILE A 92 5.82 -9.68 22.82
N ARG A 93 6.98 -9.00 22.80
CA ARG A 93 7.87 -8.97 21.63
C ARG A 93 8.75 -10.21 21.59
N ASN A 94 8.84 -10.85 20.43
CA ASN A 94 9.70 -12.01 20.22
C ASN A 94 11.05 -11.59 19.62
N LEU A 95 11.98 -11.15 20.48
CA LEU A 95 13.32 -10.70 20.07
C LEU A 95 14.13 -11.79 19.37
N ALA A 96 13.89 -13.06 19.69
CA ALA A 96 14.57 -14.17 19.04
C ALA A 96 14.11 -14.28 17.57
N MET A 97 12.80 -14.23 17.33
CA MET A 97 12.27 -14.23 15.96
C MET A 97 12.61 -12.96 15.20
N GLU A 98 12.75 -11.80 15.86
CA GLU A 98 13.30 -10.60 15.22
C GLU A 98 14.72 -10.83 14.69
N LYS A 99 15.60 -11.48 15.48
CA LYS A 99 16.96 -11.83 15.02
C LYS A 99 16.95 -12.82 13.86
N VAL A 100 16.05 -13.80 13.87
CA VAL A 100 15.90 -14.77 12.76
C VAL A 100 15.41 -14.06 11.50
N ALA A 101 14.37 -13.20 11.61
CA ALA A 101 13.89 -12.37 10.52
C ALA A 101 15.00 -11.51 9.93
N SER A 102 15.94 -11.02 10.75
CA SER A 102 17.09 -10.25 10.29
C SER A 102 18.11 -11.03 9.44
N THR A 103 17.94 -12.34 9.30
CA THR A 103 18.81 -13.19 8.46
C THR A 103 18.12 -13.69 7.21
N LEU A 104 16.81 -13.43 7.08
CA LEU A 104 15.98 -13.93 6.01
C LEU A 104 15.60 -12.81 5.03
N PRO A 105 15.70 -13.06 3.72
CA PRO A 105 15.11 -12.18 2.73
C PRO A 105 13.62 -12.53 2.56
N PHE A 106 12.75 -11.52 2.57
CA PHE A 106 11.31 -11.66 2.40
C PHE A 106 10.90 -11.17 1.00
N PRO A 107 10.02 -11.88 0.28
CA PRO A 107 9.58 -11.46 -1.05
C PRO A 107 8.80 -10.15 -0.97
N CYS A 108 8.91 -9.31 -2.00
CA CYS A 108 8.14 -8.06 -2.13
C CYS A 108 6.62 -8.35 -2.15
N LYS A 109 5.77 -7.49 -1.56
CA LYS A 109 4.30 -7.66 -1.64
C LYS A 109 3.78 -7.70 -3.07
N ALA A 110 4.44 -7.02 -3.99
CA ALA A 110 4.08 -7.03 -5.41
C ALA A 110 4.40 -8.36 -6.11
N SER A 111 5.14 -9.28 -5.46
CA SER A 111 5.33 -10.66 -5.95
C SER A 111 3.99 -11.41 -6.07
N ASP A 112 3.04 -11.13 -5.18
CA ASP A 112 1.78 -11.88 -5.08
C ASP A 112 0.71 -11.40 -6.08
N PHE A 113 0.82 -10.16 -6.57
CA PHE A 113 -0.15 -9.56 -7.48
C PHE A 113 -0.07 -10.10 -8.91
N GLY A 114 1.06 -10.72 -9.30
CA GLY A 114 1.20 -11.36 -10.62
C GLY A 114 0.31 -12.59 -10.81
N VAL A 115 -0.23 -13.17 -9.73
CA VAL A 115 -1.04 -14.41 -9.76
C VAL A 115 -2.55 -14.12 -9.77
N PHE A 116 -2.99 -12.92 -9.36
CA PHE A 116 -4.41 -12.55 -9.22
C PHE A 116 -5.07 -12.00 -10.49
N LEU A 117 -4.37 -11.88 -11.62
CA LEU A 117 -4.95 -11.44 -12.90
C LEU A 117 -5.74 -12.53 -13.64
N GLN A 118 -5.95 -13.70 -13.04
CA GLN A 118 -6.88 -14.68 -13.57
C GLN A 118 -8.25 -14.46 -12.94
N GLU A 119 -9.22 -14.06 -13.79
CA GLU A 119 -10.65 -14.01 -13.49
C GLU A 119 -11.08 -15.10 -12.49
N PRO A 120 -11.84 -14.77 -11.42
CA PRO A 120 -12.21 -15.77 -10.44
C PRO A 120 -13.08 -16.82 -11.12
N THR A 121 -12.55 -18.02 -11.31
CA THR A 121 -13.40 -19.18 -11.60
C THR A 121 -14.43 -19.27 -10.48
N GLY A 122 -15.72 -19.39 -10.83
CA GLY A 122 -16.87 -19.16 -9.94
C GLY A 122 -17.00 -20.02 -8.68
N ARG A 123 -15.94 -20.70 -8.24
CA ARG A 123 -15.85 -21.50 -7.02
C ARG A 123 -15.31 -20.74 -5.81
N GLU A 124 -14.59 -19.62 -5.96
CA GLU A 124 -14.06 -18.85 -4.81
C GLU A 124 -15.06 -17.88 -4.16
N LEU A 125 -16.15 -17.51 -4.86
CA LEU A 125 -17.24 -16.73 -4.26
C LEU A 125 -18.03 -17.51 -3.19
N ALA A 126 -17.88 -18.83 -3.13
CA ALA A 126 -18.54 -19.66 -2.11
C ALA A 126 -17.84 -19.58 -0.74
N GLN A 127 -16.54 -19.31 -0.69
CA GLN A 127 -15.76 -19.25 0.56
C GLN A 127 -15.93 -17.92 1.29
N TRP A 128 -16.05 -16.81 0.56
CA TRP A 128 -16.32 -15.47 1.13
C TRP A 128 -17.71 -15.32 1.74
N ARG A 129 -18.68 -16.18 1.36
CA ARG A 129 -20.03 -16.17 1.94
C ARG A 129 -20.08 -16.75 3.35
N CYS A 130 -19.07 -17.52 3.76
CA CYS A 130 -19.05 -18.17 5.08
C CYS A 130 -18.44 -17.27 6.19
N LEU A 131 -17.63 -16.27 5.83
CA LEU A 131 -16.93 -15.40 6.80
C LEU A 131 -17.70 -14.14 7.21
N LEU A 132 -18.77 -13.76 6.50
CA LEU A 132 -19.53 -12.53 6.77
C LEU A 132 -20.92 -12.74 7.40
N GLY A 133 -21.25 -13.94 7.88
CA GLY A 133 -22.36 -14.14 8.82
C GLY A 133 -23.71 -13.51 8.42
N TRP A 134 -24.11 -13.60 7.15
CA TRP A 134 -25.44 -13.18 6.72
C TRP A 134 -26.48 -14.21 7.15
N HIS A 135 -26.89 -14.17 8.42
CA HIS A 135 -28.16 -14.74 8.84
C HIS A 135 -29.27 -13.85 8.28
N ARG A 136 -29.95 -14.30 7.22
CA ARG A 136 -31.25 -13.77 6.85
C ARG A 136 -32.25 -14.21 7.93
N GLN A 137 -32.61 -13.28 8.82
CA GLN A 137 -33.82 -13.39 9.62
C GLN A 137 -35.04 -13.46 8.70
N GLN A 138 -35.87 -14.48 8.87
CA GLN A 138 -37.29 -14.43 8.53
C GLN A 138 -38.09 -15.12 9.65
N SER A 139 -38.62 -14.34 10.58
CA SER A 139 -40.02 -14.48 10.99
C SER A 139 -40.82 -13.57 10.04
N VAL A 140 -42.02 -13.88 9.54
CA VAL A 140 -43.33 -14.11 10.19
C VAL A 140 -44.18 -14.88 9.15
N GLY A 141 -44.91 -15.96 9.47
CA GLY A 141 -46.35 -15.86 9.78
C GLY A 141 -47.25 -16.63 8.80
N SER A 142 -47.77 -17.77 9.27
CA SER A 142 -49.15 -18.27 9.17
C SER A 142 -49.87 -18.52 7.83
N SER A 143 -50.44 -19.74 7.80
CA SER A 143 -51.76 -20.17 7.28
C SER A 143 -51.89 -20.71 5.85
N GLY A 144 -52.46 -21.93 5.74
CA GLY A 144 -53.10 -22.45 4.52
C GLY A 144 -52.73 -23.88 4.11
N SER A 145 -53.39 -24.89 4.67
CA SER A 145 -53.72 -26.18 3.99
C SER A 145 -55.19 -26.10 3.53
N PRO A 146 -55.78 -27.00 2.69
CA PRO A 146 -55.41 -28.38 2.28
C PRO A 146 -55.43 -28.56 0.73
N GLY A 147 -55.26 -29.70 0.04
CA GLY A 147 -55.10 -31.14 0.27
C GLY A 147 -55.22 -31.89 -1.10
N LEU A 148 -54.99 -33.22 -1.10
CA LEU A 148 -55.24 -34.24 -2.18
C LEU A 148 -54.18 -34.33 -3.32
N SER A 149 -53.69 -35.48 -3.83
CA SER A 149 -53.96 -36.92 -3.62
C SER A 149 -52.79 -37.80 -4.17
N ALA A 150 -52.60 -38.95 -3.51
CA ALA A 150 -52.03 -40.26 -3.87
C ALA A 150 -51.29 -40.55 -5.20
N ASN A 151 -50.13 -41.25 -5.11
CA ASN A 151 -50.05 -42.68 -5.48
C ASN A 151 -48.76 -43.40 -4.97
N ALA A 152 -48.91 -44.67 -4.57
CA ALA A 152 -47.91 -45.64 -4.08
C ALA A 152 -47.10 -46.30 -5.24
N GLY A 153 -45.78 -46.52 -5.16
CA GLY A 153 -45.03 -47.65 -4.56
C GLY A 153 -44.24 -48.41 -5.67
N PRO A 154 -43.34 -49.40 -5.41
CA PRO A 154 -42.50 -49.69 -4.25
C PRO A 154 -41.01 -50.09 -4.56
N GLN A 155 -40.19 -50.17 -3.50
CA GLN A 155 -39.07 -51.11 -3.18
C GLN A 155 -37.89 -51.42 -4.13
N GLN A 156 -36.66 -51.24 -3.60
CA GLN A 156 -35.60 -52.25 -3.30
C GLN A 156 -34.38 -51.48 -2.71
N GLN A 157 -33.95 -51.56 -1.45
CA GLN A 157 -33.44 -52.62 -0.55
C GLN A 157 -31.93 -52.95 -0.72
N GLY A 158 -31.16 -52.70 0.35
CA GLY A 158 -29.78 -53.17 0.62
C GLY A 158 -28.69 -52.10 0.44
N SER A 159 -27.72 -51.87 1.33
CA SER A 159 -27.35 -52.46 2.63
C SER A 159 -26.46 -51.47 3.38
N GLU A 160 -26.55 -51.52 4.70
CA GLU A 160 -25.78 -50.77 5.69
C GLU A 160 -24.46 -51.51 5.98
N VAL A 161 -23.30 -50.85 5.87
CA VAL A 161 -22.04 -51.33 6.49
C VAL A 161 -21.28 -50.17 7.14
N LYS A 162 -21.02 -50.37 8.43
CA LYS A 162 -20.28 -49.55 9.40
C LYS A 162 -18.92 -49.05 8.89
N GLY A 163 -18.59 -47.84 9.36
CA GLY A 163 -17.36 -47.14 9.03
C GLY A 163 -16.09 -47.70 9.65
N THR A 164 -14.99 -47.27 9.05
CA THR A 164 -13.67 -47.13 9.68
C THR A 164 -13.12 -45.78 9.25
N ALA A 165 -12.86 -44.93 10.24
CA ALA A 165 -12.25 -43.63 10.05
C ALA A 165 -10.77 -43.79 9.68
N SER A 166 -10.39 -43.25 8.52
CA SER A 166 -8.99 -43.12 8.09
C SER A 166 -8.75 -41.67 7.69
N ARG A 167 -7.94 -40.94 8.47
CA ARG A 167 -7.46 -39.58 8.17
C ARG A 167 -6.69 -39.57 6.85
N PRO A 168 -6.80 -38.54 6.00
CA PRO A 168 -5.72 -38.21 5.07
C PRO A 168 -4.83 -37.11 5.66
N ILE A 169 -3.54 -37.45 5.67
CA ILE A 169 -2.40 -36.57 5.90
C ILE A 169 -2.22 -35.68 4.66
N ALA A 170 -1.60 -34.53 4.88
CA ALA A 170 -1.48 -33.38 3.98
C ALA A 170 -0.54 -33.58 2.76
N HIS A 171 -0.70 -32.62 1.83
CA HIS A 171 0.18 -32.25 0.69
C HIS A 171 0.25 -33.27 -0.46
N THR A 172 -0.12 -32.89 -1.68
CA THR A 172 0.75 -32.12 -2.58
C THR A 172 -0.04 -31.18 -3.50
N LYS A 173 0.37 -29.90 -3.60
CA LYS A 173 0.02 -29.06 -4.76
C LYS A 173 0.99 -29.42 -5.90
N PRO A 174 0.51 -29.72 -7.12
CA PRO A 174 1.41 -30.02 -8.22
C PRO A 174 2.14 -28.76 -8.70
N LEU A 175 3.45 -28.87 -8.87
CA LEU A 175 4.21 -27.97 -9.73
C LEU A 175 3.73 -28.19 -11.17
N SER A 176 3.27 -27.14 -11.84
CA SER A 176 3.22 -27.10 -13.30
C SER A 176 4.06 -25.94 -13.81
N SER A 177 5.08 -26.35 -14.55
CA SER A 177 5.98 -25.57 -15.40
C SER A 177 5.26 -24.64 -16.38
N SER A 178 5.84 -23.44 -16.52
CA SER A 178 6.01 -22.65 -17.75
C SER A 178 4.77 -22.35 -18.61
N GLN A 179 4.22 -21.14 -18.45
CA GLN A 179 3.78 -20.24 -19.54
C GLN A 179 3.10 -18.97 -18.97
N TYR A 180 3.82 -18.03 -18.32
CA TYR A 180 3.25 -16.71 -18.01
C TYR A 180 4.32 -15.61 -17.99
N SER A 181 4.41 -14.84 -19.08
CA SER A 181 5.12 -13.56 -19.09
C SER A 181 4.29 -12.51 -18.36
N SER A 182 4.47 -12.42 -17.03
CA SER A 182 4.35 -11.21 -16.20
C SER A 182 4.50 -11.60 -14.72
N ALA A 183 5.63 -12.19 -14.34
CA ALA A 183 5.90 -12.41 -12.93
C ALA A 183 6.12 -11.04 -12.27
N GLY A 184 5.38 -10.74 -11.20
CA GLY A 184 5.52 -9.49 -10.44
C GLY A 184 6.93 -9.28 -9.90
N CYS A 185 7.10 -8.36 -8.95
CA CYS A 185 8.43 -8.11 -8.39
C CYS A 185 9.04 -9.42 -7.86
N LEU A 186 10.22 -9.84 -8.34
CA LEU A 186 10.89 -11.07 -7.89
C LEU A 186 11.93 -10.83 -6.78
N LEU A 187 12.02 -9.60 -6.29
CA LEU A 187 13.01 -9.23 -5.29
C LEU A 187 12.63 -9.78 -3.92
N ASN A 188 13.62 -10.40 -3.28
CA ASN A 188 13.56 -10.81 -1.89
C ASN A 188 14.47 -9.87 -1.12
N LEU A 189 13.92 -9.20 -0.11
CA LEU A 189 14.52 -8.05 0.55
C LEU A 189 14.56 -8.26 2.05
N HIS A 190 15.59 -7.71 2.68
CA HIS A 190 15.67 -7.72 4.12
C HIS A 190 14.57 -6.84 4.73
N HIS A 191 14.09 -7.18 5.94
CA HIS A 191 12.95 -6.48 6.56
C HIS A 191 13.17 -4.96 6.73
N SER A 192 14.42 -4.52 6.84
CA SER A 192 14.77 -3.09 6.94
C SER A 192 14.66 -2.34 5.62
N GLU A 193 14.88 -3.02 4.49
CA GLU A 193 14.92 -2.42 3.14
C GLU A 193 13.59 -2.61 2.39
N LYS A 194 12.81 -3.61 2.82
CA LYS A 194 11.53 -3.96 2.21
C LYS A 194 10.53 -2.79 2.15
N PRO A 195 10.33 -1.98 3.21
CA PRO A 195 9.42 -0.83 3.14
C PRO A 195 9.83 0.17 2.07
N ASP A 196 11.10 0.58 2.05
CA ASP A 196 11.62 1.56 1.10
C ASP A 196 11.49 1.07 -0.34
N HIS A 197 11.77 -0.21 -0.60
CA HIS A 197 11.55 -0.80 -1.91
C HIS A 197 10.06 -0.84 -2.30
N GLU A 198 9.18 -1.29 -1.40
CA GLU A 198 7.75 -1.41 -1.68
C GLU A 198 7.13 -0.07 -2.05
N GLU A 199 7.65 1.04 -1.51
CA GLU A 199 7.22 2.38 -1.87
C GLU A 199 7.55 2.75 -3.32
N VAL A 200 8.67 2.28 -3.86
CA VAL A 200 9.16 2.60 -5.21
C VAL A 200 8.98 1.47 -6.22
N CYS A 201 8.46 0.31 -5.79
CA CYS A 201 8.34 -0.90 -6.61
C CYS A 201 7.45 -0.69 -7.84
N GLU A 202 7.97 -0.94 -9.04
CA GLU A 202 7.22 -0.77 -10.29
C GLU A 202 6.01 -1.70 -10.42
N PHE A 203 6.03 -2.83 -9.72
CA PHE A 203 4.94 -3.82 -9.72
C PHE A 203 3.90 -3.56 -8.63
N ARG A 204 4.10 -2.54 -7.78
CA ARG A 204 3.13 -2.21 -6.73
C ARG A 204 1.78 -1.82 -7.38
N PRO A 205 0.65 -2.36 -6.87
CA PRO A 205 -0.67 -1.97 -7.34
C PRO A 205 -0.93 -0.48 -7.16
N TYR A 206 -1.64 0.09 -8.11
CA TYR A 206 -2.09 1.47 -8.06
C TYR A 206 -3.24 1.58 -7.06
N THR A 207 -3.17 2.60 -6.21
CA THR A 207 -4.29 3.03 -5.37
C THR A 207 -5.20 3.95 -6.18
N CYS A 208 -6.44 4.14 -5.74
CA CYS A 208 -7.31 5.18 -6.32
C CYS A 208 -6.59 6.55 -6.29
N PRO A 209 -6.43 7.25 -7.42
CA PRO A 209 -5.70 8.52 -7.45
C PRO A 209 -6.55 9.74 -7.01
N CYS A 210 -7.85 9.55 -6.73
CA CYS A 210 -8.74 10.64 -6.36
C CYS A 210 -8.39 11.19 -4.95
N PRO A 211 -8.12 12.51 -4.80
CA PRO A 211 -7.98 13.17 -3.51
C PRO A 211 -9.28 13.07 -2.69
N GLY A 212 -9.15 13.10 -1.36
CA GLY A 212 -10.28 13.19 -0.42
C GLY A 212 -11.25 12.00 -0.40
N ALA A 213 -11.12 11.03 -1.30
CA ALA A 213 -12.05 9.92 -1.39
C ALA A 213 -11.75 8.86 -0.32
N THR A 214 -12.79 8.39 0.38
CA THR A 214 -12.74 7.17 1.23
C THR A 214 -12.57 5.88 0.41
N CYS A 215 -12.19 6.01 -0.87
CA CYS A 215 -12.03 4.94 -1.82
C CYS A 215 -10.81 4.09 -1.46
N LYS A 216 -11.04 2.81 -1.19
CA LYS A 216 -10.01 1.82 -0.87
C LYS A 216 -9.67 0.92 -2.06
N TRP A 217 -9.95 1.40 -3.29
CA TRP A 217 -9.68 0.62 -4.49
C TRP A 217 -8.17 0.52 -4.74
N HIS A 218 -7.76 -0.67 -5.18
CA HIS A 218 -6.40 -0.97 -5.61
C HIS A 218 -6.47 -1.89 -6.83
N GLY A 219 -5.54 -1.75 -7.78
CA GLY A 219 -5.52 -2.59 -8.98
C GLY A 219 -4.34 -2.34 -9.90
N SER A 220 -4.38 -2.93 -11.09
CA SER A 220 -3.41 -2.67 -12.16
C SER A 220 -3.63 -1.30 -12.79
N LEU A 221 -2.61 -0.79 -13.49
CA LEU A 221 -2.69 0.49 -14.21
C LEU A 221 -3.88 0.53 -15.19
N GLU A 222 -4.09 -0.55 -15.94
CA GLU A 222 -5.16 -0.65 -16.93
C GLU A 222 -6.56 -0.58 -16.31
N ALA A 223 -6.68 -0.98 -15.04
CA ALA A 223 -7.95 -0.94 -14.31
C ALA A 223 -8.26 0.44 -13.68
N VAL A 224 -7.31 1.38 -13.66
CA VAL A 224 -7.47 2.70 -13.04
C VAL A 224 -8.56 3.53 -13.75
N MET A 225 -8.47 3.69 -15.07
CA MET A 225 -9.47 4.47 -15.82
C MET A 225 -10.88 3.86 -15.75
N PRO A 226 -11.06 2.53 -15.97
CA PRO A 226 -12.33 1.88 -15.72
C PRO A 226 -12.87 2.14 -14.30
N HIS A 227 -12.01 2.05 -13.27
CA HIS A 227 -12.41 2.33 -11.90
C HIS A 227 -12.92 3.78 -11.74
N LEU A 228 -12.18 4.78 -12.21
CA LEU A 228 -12.57 6.19 -12.12
C LEU A 228 -13.91 6.47 -12.80
N MET A 229 -14.12 5.95 -14.02
CA MET A 229 -15.35 6.16 -14.77
C MET A 229 -16.59 5.53 -14.09
N HIS A 230 -16.43 4.40 -13.41
CA HIS A 230 -17.56 3.70 -12.79
C HIS A 230 -17.85 4.17 -11.36
N VAL A 231 -16.81 4.44 -10.57
CA VAL A 231 -16.92 4.79 -9.14
C VAL A 231 -16.97 6.30 -8.93
N HIS A 232 -16.21 7.09 -9.71
CA HIS A 232 -16.08 8.54 -9.57
C HIS A 232 -16.75 9.28 -10.73
N LYS A 233 -18.05 9.03 -10.93
CA LYS A 233 -18.85 9.54 -12.07
C LYS A 233 -18.92 11.07 -12.17
N SER A 234 -18.61 11.79 -11.10
CA SER A 234 -18.58 13.24 -11.05
C SER A 234 -17.34 13.86 -11.68
N ILE A 235 -16.29 13.05 -11.95
CA ILE A 235 -15.08 13.55 -12.57
C ILE A 235 -15.32 13.75 -14.07
N THR A 236 -15.33 15.00 -14.49
CA THR A 236 -15.46 15.39 -15.89
C THR A 236 -14.17 15.07 -16.66
N THR A 237 -14.31 14.54 -17.87
CA THR A 237 -13.20 14.31 -18.80
C THR A 237 -13.29 15.26 -19.98
N LEU A 238 -12.24 16.06 -20.21
CA LEU A 238 -12.07 16.91 -21.39
C LEU A 238 -11.05 16.31 -22.36
N GLN A 239 -11.24 16.55 -23.66
CA GLN A 239 -10.36 16.10 -24.74
C GLN A 239 -9.57 17.29 -25.28
N GLY A 240 -8.30 17.06 -25.61
CA GLY A 240 -7.43 18.08 -26.19
C GLY A 240 -6.19 18.35 -25.34
N GLU A 241 -5.13 18.81 -26.00
CA GLU A 241 -3.86 19.14 -25.35
C GLU A 241 -3.90 20.51 -24.64
N ASP A 242 -4.78 21.41 -25.05
CA ASP A 242 -5.00 22.72 -24.44
C ASP A 242 -6.45 22.88 -24.01
N ILE A 243 -6.67 23.00 -22.70
CA ILE A 243 -8.01 23.08 -22.09
C ILE A 243 -8.04 24.14 -20.98
N VAL A 244 -9.26 24.46 -20.51
CA VAL A 244 -9.46 25.28 -19.32
C VAL A 244 -10.06 24.43 -18.20
N PHE A 245 -9.31 24.28 -17.11
CA PHE A 245 -9.80 23.69 -15.87
C PHE A 245 -10.46 24.77 -15.01
N LEU A 246 -11.79 24.69 -14.88
CA LEU A 246 -12.57 25.64 -14.10
C LEU A 246 -12.84 25.10 -12.69
N ALA A 247 -12.20 25.69 -11.69
CA ALA A 247 -12.50 25.45 -10.28
C ALA A 247 -13.59 26.43 -9.81
N THR A 248 -14.80 25.91 -9.56
CA THR A 248 -15.95 26.70 -9.14
C THR A 248 -15.97 26.90 -7.63
N ASP A 249 -16.46 28.06 -7.17
CA ASP A 249 -16.64 28.37 -5.76
C ASP A 249 -15.38 28.20 -4.90
N ILE A 250 -14.24 28.77 -5.34
CA ILE A 250 -12.94 28.66 -4.63
C ILE A 250 -12.96 29.25 -3.19
N ASN A 251 -14.00 30.01 -2.88
CA ASN A 251 -14.20 30.68 -1.60
C ASN A 251 -14.89 29.78 -0.55
N LEU A 252 -15.26 28.54 -0.90
CA LEU A 252 -15.84 27.61 0.06
C LEU A 252 -14.93 27.45 1.29
N PRO A 253 -15.49 27.47 2.51
CA PRO A 253 -14.70 27.36 3.73
C PRO A 253 -14.15 25.94 3.91
N GLY A 254 -12.97 25.84 4.52
CA GLY A 254 -12.29 24.57 4.79
C GLY A 254 -11.47 24.04 3.62
N ALA A 255 -11.05 22.78 3.76
CA ALA A 255 -10.30 22.06 2.73
C ALA A 255 -11.24 21.53 1.64
N VAL A 256 -10.92 21.84 0.38
CA VAL A 256 -11.74 21.49 -0.78
C VAL A 256 -10.81 21.07 -1.92
N ASP A 257 -11.20 20.00 -2.62
CA ASP A 257 -10.48 19.45 -3.76
C ASP A 257 -11.32 19.60 -5.03
N TRP A 258 -10.69 20.08 -6.11
CA TRP A 258 -11.25 20.05 -7.46
C TRP A 258 -10.44 19.08 -8.30
N VAL A 259 -11.13 18.22 -9.05
CA VAL A 259 -10.51 17.19 -9.88
C VAL A 259 -11.14 17.16 -11.26
N MET A 260 -10.31 17.05 -12.28
CA MET A 260 -10.72 16.91 -13.66
C MET A 260 -9.79 15.92 -14.38
N MET A 261 -10.32 15.23 -15.39
CA MET A 261 -9.52 14.43 -16.30
C MET A 261 -9.31 15.17 -17.63
N GLN A 262 -8.07 15.18 -18.10
CA GLN A 262 -7.71 15.62 -19.44
C GLN A 262 -7.21 14.43 -20.25
N SER A 263 -7.64 14.31 -21.50
CA SER A 263 -7.23 13.23 -22.40
C SER A 263 -6.59 13.80 -23.66
N CYS A 264 -5.34 13.45 -23.91
CA CYS A 264 -4.56 13.87 -25.07
C CYS A 264 -3.39 12.88 -25.29
N PHE A 265 -2.84 12.84 -26.51
CA PHE A 265 -1.73 11.93 -26.86
C PHE A 265 -1.97 10.46 -26.48
N ASN A 266 -3.22 9.98 -26.52
CA ASN A 266 -3.63 8.64 -26.07
C ASN A 266 -3.32 8.33 -24.59
N HIS A 267 -3.15 9.36 -23.76
CA HIS A 267 -2.95 9.25 -22.33
C HIS A 267 -4.00 10.07 -21.58
N HIS A 268 -4.19 9.75 -20.30
CA HIS A 268 -5.09 10.46 -19.41
C HIS A 268 -4.30 11.14 -18.29
N PHE A 269 -4.58 12.42 -18.08
CA PHE A 269 -3.95 13.26 -17.09
C PHE A 269 -5.00 13.70 -16.07
N MET A 270 -4.73 13.46 -14.79
CA MET A 270 -5.55 13.91 -13.69
C MET A 270 -5.06 15.27 -13.21
N LEU A 271 -5.96 16.24 -13.26
CA LEU A 271 -5.75 17.60 -12.80
C LEU A 271 -6.31 17.71 -11.39
N VAL A 272 -5.48 18.16 -10.46
CA VAL A 272 -5.87 18.34 -9.07
C VAL A 272 -5.57 19.78 -8.66
N LEU A 273 -6.57 20.45 -8.11
CA LEU A 273 -6.42 21.67 -7.33
C LEU A 273 -6.89 21.36 -5.91
N GLU A 274 -5.98 21.40 -4.96
CA GLU A 274 -6.25 21.14 -3.55
C GLU A 274 -6.10 22.43 -2.75
N LYS A 275 -7.11 22.77 -1.95
CA LYS A 275 -7.08 23.90 -1.01
C LYS A 275 -6.82 23.36 0.38
N GLN A 276 -5.66 23.69 0.95
CA GLN A 276 -5.31 23.34 2.31
C GLN A 276 -5.34 24.55 3.24
N GLU A 277 -5.72 24.34 4.49
CA GLU A 277 -5.59 25.31 5.57
C GLU A 277 -4.39 24.94 6.45
N LYS A 278 -3.31 25.73 6.40
CA LYS A 278 -2.09 25.45 7.17
C LYS A 278 -2.22 25.86 8.64
N TYR A 279 -2.82 27.02 8.88
CA TYR A 279 -3.11 27.59 10.20
C TYR A 279 -4.24 28.61 10.04
N GLU A 280 -4.88 29.03 11.14
CA GLU A 280 -6.10 29.85 11.10
C GLU A 280 -5.97 31.03 10.11
N GLY A 281 -6.83 31.02 9.09
CA GLY A 281 -6.92 32.07 8.07
C GLY A 281 -5.88 32.01 6.96
N HIS A 282 -4.94 31.06 6.97
CA HIS A 282 -3.90 30.92 5.94
C HIS A 282 -4.18 29.70 5.07
N GLN A 283 -4.90 29.96 3.99
CA GLN A 283 -5.26 28.97 2.98
C GLN A 283 -4.28 29.04 1.82
N GLN A 284 -3.86 27.87 1.34
CA GLN A 284 -3.01 27.73 0.16
C GLN A 284 -3.66 26.77 -0.83
N PHE A 285 -3.50 27.09 -2.11
CA PHE A 285 -3.91 26.28 -3.23
C PHE A 285 -2.69 25.59 -3.83
N PHE A 286 -2.85 24.30 -4.14
CA PHE A 286 -1.84 23.47 -4.76
C PHE A 286 -2.43 22.87 -6.03
N ALA A 287 -1.87 23.22 -7.18
CA ALA A 287 -2.31 22.71 -8.48
C ALA A 287 -1.23 21.83 -9.11
N VAL A 288 -1.59 20.58 -9.43
CA VAL A 288 -0.67 19.57 -9.96
C VAL A 288 -1.34 18.72 -11.05
N VAL A 289 -0.53 18.25 -12.00
CA VAL A 289 -0.93 17.32 -13.05
C VAL A 289 -0.28 15.96 -12.82
N LEU A 290 -1.11 14.91 -12.79
CA LEU A 290 -0.66 13.53 -12.69
C LEU A 290 -0.96 12.77 -13.98
N LEU A 291 -0.01 12.00 -14.49
CA LEU A 291 -0.23 11.05 -15.58
C LEU A 291 -0.78 9.73 -15.01
N ILE A 292 -1.89 9.25 -15.58
CA ILE A 292 -2.34 7.86 -15.43
C ILE A 292 -1.44 6.97 -16.30
N GLY A 293 -0.28 6.64 -15.76
CA GLY A 293 0.79 5.95 -16.46
C GLY A 293 1.98 5.67 -15.55
N THR A 294 3.03 5.10 -16.12
CA THR A 294 4.31 4.86 -15.45
C THR A 294 5.15 6.15 -15.32
N ARG A 295 6.14 6.15 -14.43
CA ARG A 295 7.09 7.27 -14.28
C ARG A 295 7.85 7.55 -15.59
N LYS A 296 8.32 6.50 -16.26
CA LYS A 296 8.99 6.57 -17.55
C LYS A 296 8.10 7.15 -18.66
N GLN A 297 6.79 6.86 -18.65
CA GLN A 297 5.87 7.50 -19.59
C GLN A 297 5.73 8.99 -19.30
N ALA A 298 5.68 9.36 -18.01
CA ALA A 298 5.50 10.74 -17.57
C ALA A 298 6.65 11.66 -18.00
N GLU A 299 7.88 11.14 -18.05
CA GLU A 299 9.09 11.83 -18.54
C GLU A 299 9.00 12.29 -20.00
N ASN A 300 8.08 11.75 -20.82
CA ASN A 300 7.91 12.16 -22.22
C ASN A 300 6.93 13.33 -22.38
N PHE A 301 6.43 13.89 -21.28
CA PHE A 301 5.47 14.97 -21.29
C PHE A 301 5.92 16.13 -20.40
N ALA A 302 5.46 17.32 -20.75
CA ALA A 302 5.47 18.49 -19.89
C ALA A 302 4.05 19.04 -19.81
N TYR A 303 3.70 19.65 -18.69
CA TYR A 303 2.47 20.40 -18.52
C TYR A 303 2.78 21.85 -18.18
N ARG A 304 1.91 22.75 -18.63
CA ARG A 304 1.87 24.16 -18.23
C ARG A 304 0.54 24.48 -17.58
N LEU A 305 0.57 25.00 -16.36
CA LEU A 305 -0.57 25.60 -15.68
C LEU A 305 -0.43 27.11 -15.74
N GLU A 306 -1.50 27.79 -16.15
CA GLU A 306 -1.48 29.23 -16.30
C GLU A 306 -2.75 29.88 -15.74
N LEU A 307 -2.56 30.82 -14.82
CA LEU A 307 -3.61 31.72 -14.33
C LEU A 307 -3.51 33.04 -15.10
N ASN A 308 -4.60 33.45 -15.73
CA ASN A 308 -4.68 34.68 -16.51
C ASN A 308 -5.64 35.67 -15.85
N GLY A 309 -5.18 36.91 -15.67
CA GLY A 309 -5.94 37.99 -15.08
C GLY A 309 -5.66 39.29 -15.80
N ASN A 310 -6.30 40.38 -15.38
CA ASN A 310 -6.15 41.67 -16.04
C ASN A 310 -4.67 42.15 -16.01
N ARG A 311 -4.00 42.10 -17.17
CA ARG A 311 -2.57 42.44 -17.35
C ARG A 311 -1.61 41.65 -16.45
N ARG A 312 -2.01 40.45 -16.02
CA ARG A 312 -1.23 39.60 -15.11
C ARG A 312 -1.32 38.16 -15.57
N ARG A 313 -0.23 37.44 -15.38
CA ARG A 313 -0.13 36.02 -15.71
C ARG A 313 0.78 35.34 -14.70
N LEU A 314 0.35 34.21 -14.17
CA LEU A 314 1.17 33.32 -13.36
C LEU A 314 1.24 31.98 -14.07
N THR A 315 2.45 31.48 -14.32
CA THR A 315 2.68 30.27 -15.10
C THR A 315 3.61 29.33 -14.33
N TRP A 316 3.27 28.04 -14.34
CA TRP A 316 4.11 26.96 -13.83
C TRP A 316 4.22 25.88 -14.90
N GLU A 317 5.44 25.41 -15.13
CA GLU A 317 5.72 24.31 -16.07
C GLU A 317 6.53 23.23 -15.36
N ALA A 318 6.13 21.97 -15.54
CA ALA A 318 6.84 20.83 -15.00
C ALA A 318 6.51 19.55 -15.77
N THR A 319 7.23 18.48 -15.48
CA THR A 319 6.89 17.12 -15.93
C THR A 319 5.74 16.58 -15.07
N PRO A 320 4.69 15.97 -15.65
CA PRO A 320 3.62 15.38 -14.85
C PRO A 320 4.18 14.25 -14.01
N ARG A 321 3.65 14.06 -12.80
CA ARG A 321 4.05 12.91 -11.96
C ARG A 321 3.21 11.69 -12.31
N SER A 322 3.75 10.49 -12.12
CA SER A 322 2.91 9.28 -12.21
C SER A 322 1.91 9.27 -11.05
N ILE A 323 0.68 8.80 -11.30
CA ILE A 323 -0.27 8.50 -10.22
C ILE A 323 0.27 7.52 -9.16
N HIS A 324 1.35 6.80 -9.46
CA HIS A 324 2.04 5.95 -8.50
C HIS A 324 2.63 6.72 -7.32
N ASP A 325 3.10 7.96 -7.56
CA ASP A 325 3.69 8.81 -6.52
C ASP A 325 2.60 9.54 -5.70
N GLY A 326 1.39 9.63 -6.26
CA GLY A 326 0.26 10.34 -5.67
C GLY A 326 0.43 11.86 -5.64
N VAL A 327 -0.61 12.55 -5.14
CA VAL A 327 -0.64 14.02 -5.02
C VAL A 327 0.19 14.50 -3.81
N ALA A 328 0.12 13.75 -2.70
CA ALA A 328 0.66 14.17 -1.41
C ALA A 328 2.16 14.50 -1.43
N VAL A 329 2.96 13.73 -2.19
CA VAL A 329 4.41 13.96 -2.31
C VAL A 329 4.71 15.29 -3.01
N ALA A 330 3.96 15.63 -4.05
CA ALA A 330 4.13 16.91 -4.77
C ALA A 330 3.79 18.10 -3.87
N ILE A 331 2.69 18.00 -3.11
CA ILE A 331 2.25 19.04 -2.19
C ILE A 331 3.22 19.22 -1.03
N MET A 332 3.64 18.12 -0.39
CA MET A 332 4.56 18.16 0.75
C MET A 332 5.90 18.83 0.40
N ASN A 333 6.39 18.61 -0.82
CA ASN A 333 7.64 19.20 -1.31
C ASN A 333 7.45 20.58 -1.96
N SER A 334 6.21 21.08 -2.06
CA SER A 334 5.88 22.30 -2.82
C SER A 334 6.38 22.25 -4.27
N ASP A 335 6.40 21.06 -4.87
CA ASP A 335 6.80 20.83 -6.27
C ASP A 335 5.57 20.76 -7.17
N CYS A 336 4.84 21.88 -7.18
CA CYS A 336 3.63 22.11 -7.94
C CYS A 336 3.33 23.63 -7.98
N LEU A 337 2.30 24.04 -8.70
CA LEU A 337 1.87 25.45 -8.67
C LEU A 337 1.22 25.75 -7.32
N VAL A 338 1.85 26.61 -6.52
CA VAL A 338 1.36 27.02 -5.20
C VAL A 338 1.02 28.50 -5.18
N PHE A 339 -0.15 28.85 -4.66
CA PHE A 339 -0.57 30.24 -4.47
C PHE A 339 -1.52 30.39 -3.28
N ASP A 340 -1.60 31.60 -2.71
CA ASP A 340 -2.49 31.90 -1.60
C ASP A 340 -3.86 32.38 -2.08
N THR A 341 -4.79 32.58 -1.15
CA THR A 341 -6.12 33.12 -1.44
C THR A 341 -6.07 34.51 -2.08
N THR A 342 -5.10 35.33 -1.71
CA THR A 342 -4.92 36.68 -2.28
C THR A 342 -4.67 36.60 -3.78
N ILE A 343 -3.73 35.76 -4.20
CA ILE A 343 -3.41 35.50 -5.60
C ILE A 343 -4.63 34.89 -6.30
N ALA A 344 -5.30 33.90 -5.69
CA ALA A 344 -6.48 33.27 -6.28
C ALA A 344 -7.56 34.32 -6.62
N HIS A 345 -7.82 35.28 -5.74
CA HIS A 345 -8.77 36.36 -5.96
C HIS A 345 -8.37 37.35 -7.07
N LEU A 346 -7.07 37.49 -7.37
CA LEU A 346 -6.62 38.34 -8.50
C LEU A 346 -6.92 37.72 -9.86
N PHE A 347 -7.10 36.39 -9.90
CA PHE A 347 -7.28 35.60 -11.13
C PHE A 347 -8.69 35.01 -11.26
N ALA A 348 -9.48 34.99 -10.18
CA ALA A 348 -10.84 34.48 -10.19
C ALA A 348 -11.86 35.50 -10.72
N ASP A 349 -12.89 35.01 -11.40
CA ASP A 349 -14.07 35.77 -11.82
C ASP A 349 -15.32 35.17 -11.19
N ASN A 350 -16.09 35.99 -10.45
CA ASN A 350 -17.29 35.58 -9.72
C ASN A 350 -17.08 34.34 -8.83
N GLY A 351 -15.91 34.21 -8.20
CA GLY A 351 -15.57 33.08 -7.33
C GLY A 351 -15.16 31.80 -8.08
N ASN A 352 -15.03 31.85 -9.41
CA ASN A 352 -14.53 30.75 -10.23
C ASN A 352 -13.11 31.04 -10.70
N LEU A 353 -12.22 30.07 -10.58
CA LEU A 353 -10.83 30.17 -11.03
C LEU A 353 -10.63 29.33 -12.29
N GLY A 354 -10.33 29.99 -13.42
CA GLY A 354 -9.94 29.32 -14.66
C GLY A 354 -8.44 29.11 -14.70
N ILE A 355 -8.01 27.86 -14.85
CA ILE A 355 -6.62 27.48 -15.04
C ILE A 355 -6.47 26.96 -16.47
N ASN A 356 -5.67 27.63 -17.28
CA ASN A 356 -5.31 27.09 -18.59
C ASN A 356 -4.31 25.96 -18.38
N VAL A 357 -4.57 24.82 -19.02
CA VAL A 357 -3.78 23.60 -18.88
C VAL A 357 -3.36 23.18 -20.28
N THR A 358 -2.05 23.24 -20.54
CA THR A 358 -1.47 22.74 -21.78
C THR A 358 -0.60 21.53 -21.47
N ILE A 359 -0.79 20.42 -22.18
CA ILE A 359 0.10 19.26 -22.19
C ILE A 359 0.88 19.23 -23.50
N SER A 360 2.18 18.97 -23.44
CA SER A 360 3.02 18.82 -24.62
C SER A 360 3.94 17.61 -24.48
N MET A 361 4.33 17.01 -25.59
CA MET A 361 5.42 16.03 -25.62
C MET A 361 6.78 16.75 -25.57
N CYS A 362 7.78 16.17 -24.90
CA CYS A 362 9.12 16.73 -24.76
C CYS A 362 10.22 15.81 -25.29
#